data_AF-A0A7Z9X0E1-F1
#
_entry.id   AF-A0A7Z9X0E1-F1
#
_cell.length_a   1.000
_cell.length_b   1.000
_cell.length_c   1.000
_cell.angle_alpha   90.00
_cell.angle_beta   90.00
_cell.angle_gamma   90.00
#
_symmetry.space_group_name_H-M   'P 1'
#
loop_
_entity.id
_entity.type
_entity.pdbx_description
1 polymer ?
#
loop_
_entity_poly.entity_id
_entity_poly.type
_entity_poly.pdbx_seq_one_letter_code
_entity_poly.pdbx_strand_id
1 'polypeptide(L)'
;MIEKVCTVGTLNCRAIGFWNPSDKCYHWYATNLKVSAHLIYPLYRLRWQIELIFKAVKQSLNANRLTSNNSNIIESLLLASIAAHLASHTILNLAIPQLTKVKQLAISVQRTAKIAVLLADDFINFLVHGGKKYVKILANKIKLFADEIFDPNYRHRESSLARANRLLEALV
;
A
#
# COMPACT_ATOMS: atom_id res chain seq x y z
N MET A 1 -4.48 1.84 28.46
CA MET A 1 -3.45 1.04 27.77
C MET A 1 -2.71 0.25 28.84
N ILE A 2 -2.34 -0.99 28.56
CA ILE A 2 -1.59 -1.84 29.48
C ILE A 2 -0.32 -2.28 28.75
N GLU A 3 0.82 -2.27 29.44
CA GLU A 3 2.09 -2.80 28.93
C GLU A 3 2.66 -3.80 29.94
N LYS A 4 3.14 -4.94 29.44
CA LYS A 4 3.87 -5.94 30.22
C LYS A 4 5.12 -6.38 29.46
N VAL A 5 6.23 -6.49 30.18
CA VAL A 5 7.43 -7.17 29.66
C VAL A 5 7.24 -8.66 29.88
N CYS A 6 7.53 -9.44 28.84
CA CYS A 6 7.36 -10.89 28.85
C CYS A 6 8.67 -11.55 28.43
N THR A 7 9.05 -12.58 29.17
CA THR A 7 10.19 -13.45 28.85
C THR A 7 9.67 -14.86 28.68
N VAL A 8 9.79 -15.40 27.46
CA VAL A 8 9.40 -16.78 27.15
C VAL A 8 10.64 -17.50 26.63
N GLY A 9 11.26 -18.32 27.48
CA GLY A 9 12.55 -18.93 27.19
C GLY A 9 13.64 -17.86 27.00
N THR A 10 14.29 -17.84 25.84
CA THR A 10 15.29 -16.83 25.44
C THR A 10 14.68 -15.58 24.79
N LEU A 11 13.37 -15.58 24.51
CA LEU A 11 12.71 -14.49 23.81
C LEU A 11 12.22 -13.41 24.79
N ASN A 12 12.80 -12.22 24.69
CA ASN A 12 12.35 -11.03 25.40
C ASN A 12 11.43 -10.20 24.51
N CYS A 13 10.18 -10.01 24.92
CA CYS A 13 9.20 -9.20 24.20
C CYS A 13 8.36 -8.34 25.14
N ARG A 14 7.59 -7.44 24.55
CA ARG A 14 6.62 -6.58 25.24
C ARG A 14 5.23 -6.95 24.73
N ALA A 15 4.29 -7.16 25.64
CA ALA A 15 2.88 -7.32 25.36
C ALA A 15 2.15 -6.01 25.68
N ILE A 16 1.52 -5.40 24.68
CA ILE A 16 0.83 -4.13 24.81
C ILE A 16 -0.65 -4.32 24.49
N GLY A 17 -1.50 -4.02 25.48
CA GLY A 17 -2.94 -4.07 25.40
C GLY A 17 -3.56 -2.70 25.17
N PHE A 18 -4.29 -2.55 24.06
CA PHE A 18 -5.16 -1.41 23.79
C PHE A 18 -6.61 -1.80 24.05
N TRP A 19 -7.30 -1.02 24.88
CA TRP A 19 -8.74 -1.22 25.07
C TRP A 19 -9.47 -0.85 23.79
N ASN A 20 -10.25 -1.78 23.24
CA ASN A 20 -11.18 -1.52 22.14
C ASN A 20 -12.59 -1.30 22.70
N PRO A 21 -13.14 -0.07 22.64
CA PRO A 21 -14.50 0.20 23.11
C PRO A 21 -15.59 -0.59 22.36
N SER A 22 -15.39 -0.87 21.07
CA SER A 22 -16.37 -1.58 20.25
C SER A 22 -16.53 -3.04 20.67
N ASP A 23 -15.41 -3.70 20.92
CA ASP A 23 -15.40 -5.13 21.28
C ASP A 23 -15.44 -5.35 22.80
N LYS A 24 -15.40 -4.27 23.58
CA LYS A 24 -15.32 -4.27 25.05
C LYS A 24 -14.22 -5.19 25.59
N CYS A 25 -13.09 -5.23 24.91
CA CYS A 25 -11.96 -6.08 25.27
C CYS A 25 -10.61 -5.43 24.95
N TYR A 26 -9.53 -5.98 25.49
CA TYR A 26 -8.18 -5.56 25.11
C TYR A 26 -7.72 -6.28 23.83
N HIS A 27 -7.28 -5.51 22.84
CA HIS A 27 -6.49 -6.01 21.72
C HIS A 27 -5.03 -6.02 22.12
N TRP A 28 -4.40 -7.19 22.06
CA TRP A 28 -3.02 -7.40 22.50
C TRP A 28 -2.06 -7.46 21.32
N TYR A 29 -0.90 -6.84 21.49
CA TYR A 29 0.20 -6.84 20.53
C TYR A 29 1.48 -7.27 21.21
N ALA A 30 2.12 -8.33 20.70
CA ALA A 30 3.46 -8.73 21.11
C ALA A 30 4.50 -8.06 20.20
N THR A 31 5.53 -7.45 20.76
CA THR A 31 6.54 -6.72 19.99
C THR A 31 7.91 -6.73 20.67
N ASN A 32 8.98 -6.72 19.88
CA ASN A 32 10.35 -6.45 20.31
C ASN A 32 10.80 -5.02 19.98
N LEU A 33 9.90 -4.18 19.42
CA LEU A 33 10.24 -2.81 19.04
C LEU A 33 10.52 -1.97 20.29
N LYS A 34 11.62 -1.22 20.26
CA LYS A 34 12.03 -0.27 21.30
C LYS A 34 11.44 1.12 21.06
N VAL A 35 10.12 1.18 20.86
CA VAL A 35 9.36 2.44 20.68
C VAL A 35 8.33 2.62 21.79
N SER A 36 7.80 3.83 21.95
CA SER A 36 6.73 4.10 22.92
C SER A 36 5.52 3.17 22.69
N ALA A 37 4.90 2.69 23.77
CA ALA A 37 3.82 1.71 23.65
C ALA A 37 2.65 2.23 22.80
N HIS A 38 2.34 3.53 22.87
CA HIS A 38 1.26 4.14 22.11
C HIS A 38 1.46 4.11 20.58
N LEU A 39 2.69 3.92 20.09
CA LEU A 39 2.98 3.78 18.66
C LEU A 39 2.64 2.40 18.09
N ILE A 40 2.57 1.38 18.94
CA ILE A 40 2.47 -0.01 18.47
C ILE A 40 1.17 -0.25 17.70
N TYR A 41 0.03 0.27 18.16
CA TYR A 41 -1.23 0.15 17.44
C TYR A 41 -1.22 0.88 16.08
N PRO A 42 -0.84 2.17 15.99
CA PRO A 42 -0.66 2.87 14.72
C PRO A 42 0.29 2.18 13.73
N LEU A 43 1.42 1.66 14.21
CA LEU A 43 2.37 0.92 13.37
C LEU A 43 1.77 -0.40 12.89
N TYR A 44 1.14 -1.17 13.78
CA TYR A 44 0.49 -2.43 13.41
C TYR A 44 -0.66 -2.23 12.41
N ARG A 45 -1.35 -1.08 12.45
CA ARG A 45 -2.37 -0.71 11.45
C ARG A 45 -1.81 -0.61 10.03
N LEU A 46 -0.50 -0.38 9.85
CA LEU A 46 0.14 -0.39 8.53
C LEU A 46 0.19 -1.79 7.90
N ARG A 47 -0.02 -2.86 8.66
CA ARG A 47 -0.16 -4.24 8.13
C ARG A 47 -1.22 -4.34 7.03
N TRP A 48 -2.27 -3.52 7.09
CA TRP A 48 -3.31 -3.45 6.04
C TRP A 48 -2.74 -3.11 4.65
N GLN A 49 -1.58 -2.45 4.55
CA GLN A 49 -0.94 -2.19 3.27
C GLN A 49 -0.61 -3.49 2.52
N ILE A 50 -0.17 -4.53 3.23
CA ILE A 50 0.10 -5.85 2.63
C ILE A 50 -1.19 -6.48 2.07
N GLU A 51 -2.31 -6.34 2.78
CA GLU A 51 -3.60 -6.82 2.27
C GLU A 51 -4.04 -6.08 1.00
N LEU A 52 -3.77 -4.77 0.92
CA LEU A 52 -4.05 -3.97 -0.28
C LEU A 52 -3.17 -4.39 -1.46
N ILE A 53 -1.90 -4.73 -1.22
CA ILE A 53 -1.01 -5.32 -2.24
C ILE A 53 -1.61 -6.63 -2.77
N PHE A 54 -2.02 -7.54 -1.87
CA PHE A 54 -2.63 -8.80 -2.31
C PHE A 54 -3.94 -8.61 -3.05
N LYS A 55 -4.77 -7.65 -2.64
CA LYS A 55 -5.99 -7.27 -3.37
C LYS A 55 -5.66 -6.73 -4.76
N ALA A 56 -4.65 -5.87 -4.88
CA ALA A 56 -4.18 -5.33 -6.16
C ALA A 56 -3.71 -6.45 -7.11
N VAL A 57 -2.83 -7.33 -6.64
CA VAL A 57 -2.28 -8.44 -7.43
C VAL A 57 -3.39 -9.38 -7.90
N LYS A 58 -4.33 -9.73 -7.01
CA LYS A 58 -5.44 -10.61 -7.36
C LYS A 58 -6.43 -9.95 -8.33
N GLN A 59 -6.89 -8.73 -8.03
CA GLN A 59 -8.00 -8.10 -8.75
C GLN A 59 -7.58 -7.32 -9.99
N SER A 60 -6.48 -6.57 -9.92
CA SER A 60 -6.04 -5.68 -11.01
C SER A 60 -5.08 -6.38 -11.95
N LEU A 61 -4.24 -7.29 -11.43
CA LEU A 61 -3.19 -7.96 -12.19
C LEU A 61 -3.53 -9.43 -12.50
N ASN A 62 -4.81 -9.78 -12.39
CA ASN A 62 -5.41 -11.05 -12.80
C ASN A 62 -4.78 -12.33 -12.21
N ALA A 63 -4.06 -12.24 -11.08
CA ALA A 63 -3.42 -13.42 -10.47
C ALA A 63 -4.43 -14.48 -9.99
N ASN A 64 -5.71 -14.12 -9.82
CA ASN A 64 -6.79 -15.05 -9.46
C ASN A 64 -7.49 -15.70 -10.67
N ARG A 65 -7.10 -15.35 -11.91
CA ARG A 65 -7.70 -15.81 -13.17
C ARG A 65 -6.70 -16.57 -14.04
N LEU A 66 -5.60 -17.04 -13.45
CA LEU A 66 -4.58 -17.82 -14.15
C LEU A 66 -5.13 -19.20 -14.48
N THR A 67 -5.30 -19.50 -15.76
CA THR A 67 -5.89 -20.74 -16.28
C THR A 67 -4.80 -21.61 -16.92
N SER A 68 -3.95 -22.22 -16.10
CA SER A 68 -2.94 -23.18 -16.56
C SER A 68 -2.82 -24.33 -15.58
N ASN A 69 -2.63 -25.55 -16.12
CA ASN A 69 -2.38 -26.75 -15.32
C ASN A 69 -0.89 -26.94 -15.00
N ASN A 70 -0.02 -26.09 -15.55
CA ASN A 70 1.42 -26.15 -15.32
C ASN A 70 1.81 -25.19 -14.17
N SER A 71 2.31 -25.75 -13.07
CA SER A 71 2.74 -25.00 -11.89
C SER A 71 3.79 -23.94 -12.19
N ASN A 72 4.73 -24.22 -13.10
CA ASN A 72 5.79 -23.29 -13.46
C ASN A 72 5.24 -22.07 -14.20
N ILE A 73 4.21 -22.28 -15.04
CA ILE A 73 3.52 -21.19 -15.74
C ILE A 73 2.76 -20.33 -14.72
N ILE A 74 2.03 -20.96 -13.80
CA ILE A 74 1.30 -20.25 -12.74
C ILE A 74 2.26 -19.40 -11.88
N GLU A 75 3.37 -19.99 -11.44
CA GLU A 75 4.37 -19.30 -10.63
C GLU A 75 4.99 -18.12 -11.39
N SER A 76 5.38 -18.32 -12.64
CA SER A 76 5.94 -17.25 -13.48
C SER A 76 4.96 -16.09 -13.67
N LEU A 77 3.68 -16.39 -13.91
CA LEU A 77 2.64 -15.35 -14.07
C LEU A 77 2.37 -14.62 -12.74
N LEU A 78 2.37 -15.31 -11.61
CA LEU A 78 2.22 -14.70 -10.29
C LEU A 78 3.38 -13.75 -9.98
N LEU A 79 4.62 -14.19 -10.23
CA LEU A 79 5.82 -13.37 -10.07
C LEU A 79 5.78 -12.15 -10.99
N ALA A 80 5.34 -12.31 -12.25
CA ALA A 80 5.16 -11.21 -13.17
C ALA A 80 4.11 -10.19 -12.69
N SER A 81 2.97 -10.64 -12.12
CA SER A 81 1.99 -9.73 -11.51
C SER A 81 2.59 -8.96 -10.32
N ILE A 82 3.35 -9.61 -9.45
CA ILE A 82 4.03 -8.93 -8.33
C ILE A 82 5.05 -7.91 -8.86
N ALA A 83 5.87 -8.28 -9.85
CA ALA A 83 6.84 -7.38 -10.48
C ALA A 83 6.17 -6.17 -11.13
N ALA A 84 5.07 -6.36 -11.87
CA ALA A 84 4.30 -5.28 -12.47
C ALA A 84 3.73 -4.32 -11.41
N HIS A 85 3.27 -4.85 -10.27
CA HIS A 85 2.83 -4.02 -9.15
C HIS A 85 3.98 -3.16 -8.60
N LEU A 86 5.15 -3.76 -8.34
CA LEU A 86 6.32 -3.03 -7.85
C LEU A 86 6.80 -1.97 -8.85
N ALA A 87 6.81 -2.29 -10.14
CA ALA A 87 7.17 -1.35 -11.20
C ALA A 87 6.23 -0.13 -11.23
N SER A 88 4.92 -0.34 -11.04
CA SER A 88 3.95 0.77 -10.95
C SER A 88 4.25 1.73 -9.79
N HIS A 89 4.72 1.21 -8.66
CA HIS A 89 5.14 2.01 -7.51
C HIS A 89 6.44 2.79 -7.79
N THR A 90 7.40 2.18 -8.47
CA THR A 90 8.63 2.86 -8.88
C THR A 90 8.34 4.06 -9.78
N ILE A 91 7.43 3.92 -10.74
CA ILE A 91 7.00 5.02 -11.61
C ILE A 91 6.30 6.11 -10.79
N LEU A 92 5.41 5.71 -9.87
CA LEU A 92 4.73 6.66 -9.00
C LEU A 92 5.71 7.48 -8.13
N ASN A 93 6.80 6.87 -7.66
CA ASN A 93 7.82 7.56 -6.86
C ASN A 93 8.45 8.75 -7.58
N LEU A 94 8.43 8.79 -8.91
CA LEU A 94 8.88 9.94 -9.70
C LEU A 94 7.91 11.13 -9.62
N ALA A 95 6.62 10.86 -9.38
CA ALA A 95 5.58 11.88 -9.25
C ALA A 95 5.34 12.34 -7.80
N ILE A 96 5.65 11.49 -6.80
CA ILE A 96 5.45 11.79 -5.37
C ILE A 96 6.02 13.16 -4.93
N PRO A 97 7.25 13.56 -5.31
CA PRO A 97 7.82 14.84 -4.90
C PRO A 97 7.01 16.08 -5.34
N GLN A 98 6.18 15.93 -6.38
CA GLN A 98 5.36 17.01 -6.93
C GLN A 98 4.02 17.17 -6.19
N LEU A 99 3.70 16.25 -5.28
CA LEU A 99 2.46 16.22 -4.52
C LEU A 99 2.63 16.87 -3.15
N THR A 100 1.55 17.45 -2.63
CA THR A 100 1.50 17.91 -1.23
C THR A 100 1.64 16.73 -0.27
N LYS A 101 2.23 16.95 0.92
CA LYS A 101 2.39 15.91 1.95
C LYS A 101 1.08 15.17 2.25
N VAL A 102 -0.06 15.89 2.29
CA VAL A 102 -1.39 15.29 2.48
C VAL A 102 -1.73 14.30 1.35
N LYS A 103 -1.52 14.68 0.08
CA LYS A 103 -1.76 13.79 -1.06
C LYS A 103 -0.80 12.60 -1.06
N GLN A 104 0.48 12.81 -0.73
CA GLN A 104 1.45 11.71 -0.62
C GLN A 104 1.00 10.64 0.38
N LEU A 105 0.50 11.06 1.55
CA LEU A 105 0.01 10.17 2.60
C LEU A 105 -1.36 9.53 2.31
N ALA A 106 -2.03 10.00 1.25
CA ALA A 106 -3.33 9.52 0.80
C ALA A 106 -3.24 8.51 -0.35
N ILE A 107 -2.05 8.29 -0.92
CA ILE A 107 -1.86 7.33 -2.01
C ILE A 107 -2.28 5.93 -1.57
N SER A 108 -3.13 5.29 -2.37
CA SER A 108 -3.56 3.92 -2.15
C SER A 108 -2.86 2.98 -3.13
N VAL A 109 -2.08 2.05 -2.58
CA VAL A 109 -1.40 0.96 -3.31
C VAL A 109 -2.36 0.23 -4.27
N GLN A 110 -3.57 -0.10 -3.80
CA GLN A 110 -4.55 -0.82 -4.62
C GLN A 110 -5.08 0.04 -5.78
N ARG A 111 -5.35 1.33 -5.53
CA ARG A 111 -5.85 2.24 -6.56
C ARG A 111 -4.76 2.55 -7.59
N THR A 112 -3.52 2.77 -7.15
CA THR A 112 -2.35 2.91 -8.01
C THR A 112 -2.24 1.74 -8.98
N ALA A 113 -2.35 0.50 -8.51
CA ALA A 113 -2.29 -0.67 -9.38
C ALA A 113 -3.43 -0.68 -10.42
N LYS A 114 -4.65 -0.32 -10.01
CA LYS A 114 -5.80 -0.24 -10.93
C LYS A 114 -5.58 0.81 -12.03
N ILE A 115 -5.09 1.99 -11.67
CA ILE A 115 -4.80 3.05 -12.64
C ILE A 115 -3.62 2.66 -13.53
N ALA A 116 -2.59 2.01 -13.00
CA ALA A 116 -1.46 1.52 -13.79
C ALA A 116 -1.91 0.53 -14.87
N VAL A 117 -2.79 -0.42 -14.52
CA VAL A 117 -3.36 -1.39 -15.48
C VAL A 117 -4.22 -0.69 -16.53
N LEU A 118 -5.01 0.32 -16.13
CA LEU A 118 -5.82 1.12 -17.06
C LEU A 118 -4.98 1.87 -18.10
N LEU A 119 -3.79 2.35 -17.68
CA LEU A 119 -2.88 3.11 -18.53
C LEU A 119 -1.89 2.24 -19.31
N ALA A 120 -1.80 0.94 -18.99
CA ALA A 120 -0.77 0.05 -19.52
C ALA A 120 -0.80 -0.04 -21.04
N ASP A 121 -1.99 -0.17 -21.64
CA ASP A 121 -2.14 -0.27 -23.09
C ASP A 121 -1.66 1.01 -23.82
N ASP A 122 -2.05 2.20 -23.34
CA ASP A 122 -1.59 3.45 -23.94
C ASP A 122 -0.09 3.66 -23.74
N PHE A 123 0.45 3.20 -22.61
CA PHE A 123 1.88 3.24 -22.34
C PHE A 123 2.66 2.34 -23.30
N ILE A 124 2.21 1.10 -23.54
CA ILE A 124 2.81 0.20 -24.53
C ILE A 124 2.71 0.78 -25.94
N ASN A 125 1.54 1.30 -26.33
CA ASN A 125 1.36 1.94 -27.63
C ASN A 125 2.29 3.15 -27.81
N PHE A 126 2.51 3.94 -26.76
CA PHE A 126 3.50 5.01 -26.78
C PHE A 126 4.93 4.48 -26.96
N LEU A 127 5.33 3.42 -26.25
CA LEU A 127 6.66 2.83 -26.37
C LEU A 127 6.93 2.23 -27.77
N VAL A 128 5.93 1.55 -28.35
CA VAL A 128 6.07 0.84 -29.63
C VAL A 128 6.03 1.81 -30.82
N HIS A 129 5.07 2.72 -30.84
CA HIS A 129 4.83 3.58 -32.00
C HIS A 129 5.47 4.96 -31.88
N GLY A 130 5.80 5.40 -30.65
CA GLY A 130 6.31 6.74 -30.40
C GLY A 130 5.37 7.85 -30.87
N GLY A 131 5.88 9.08 -30.93
CA GLY A 131 5.18 10.19 -31.59
C GLY A 131 4.12 10.92 -30.74
N LYS A 132 3.78 12.14 -31.19
CA LYS A 132 2.96 13.10 -30.42
C LYS A 132 1.54 12.62 -30.13
N LYS A 133 0.95 11.80 -31.01
CA LYS A 133 -0.42 11.28 -30.86
C LYS A 133 -0.56 10.42 -29.60
N TYR A 134 0.28 9.40 -29.46
CA TYR A 134 0.21 8.44 -28.36
C TYR A 134 0.59 9.08 -27.02
N VAL A 135 1.59 9.99 -27.02
CA VAL A 135 1.91 10.82 -25.85
C VAL A 135 0.69 11.61 -25.39
N LYS A 136 -0.04 12.26 -26.31
CA LYS A 136 -1.20 13.07 -25.96
C LYS A 136 -2.34 12.22 -25.38
N ILE A 137 -2.59 11.04 -25.93
CA ILE A 137 -3.61 10.11 -25.41
C ILE A 137 -3.25 9.68 -23.99
N LEU A 138 -2.03 9.20 -23.79
CA LEU A 138 -1.53 8.77 -22.48
C LEU A 138 -1.58 9.91 -21.46
N ALA A 139 -1.08 11.09 -21.81
CA ALA A 139 -1.07 12.26 -20.93
C ALA A 139 -2.49 12.71 -20.55
N ASN A 140 -3.43 12.69 -21.49
CA ASN A 140 -4.83 13.02 -21.22
C ASN A 140 -5.47 12.03 -20.24
N LYS A 141 -5.23 10.72 -20.42
CA LYS A 141 -5.74 9.69 -19.49
C LYS A 141 -5.08 9.81 -18.12
N ILE A 142 -3.77 10.03 -18.06
CA ILE A 142 -3.08 10.29 -16.78
C ILE A 142 -3.75 11.47 -16.08
N LYS A 143 -3.97 12.59 -16.77
CA LYS A 143 -4.62 13.78 -16.19
C LYS A 143 -6.04 13.48 -15.71
N LEU A 144 -6.81 12.71 -16.47
CA LEU A 144 -8.18 12.34 -16.13
C LEU A 144 -8.26 11.46 -14.87
N PHE A 145 -7.31 10.54 -14.70
CA PHE A 145 -7.34 9.52 -13.64
C PHE A 145 -6.36 9.77 -12.49
N ALA A 146 -5.55 10.84 -12.54
CA ALA A 146 -4.51 11.10 -11.55
C ALA A 146 -5.05 11.18 -10.12
N ASP A 147 -6.21 11.81 -9.90
CA ASP A 147 -6.79 11.93 -8.56
C ASP A 147 -7.43 10.62 -8.04
N GLU A 148 -7.65 9.63 -8.90
CA GLU A 148 -8.22 8.33 -8.50
C GLU A 148 -7.25 7.46 -7.71
N ILE A 149 -5.94 7.78 -7.70
CA ILE A 149 -4.93 7.02 -6.94
C ILE A 149 -5.04 7.27 -5.43
N PHE A 150 -5.69 8.35 -5.00
CA PHE A 150 -5.83 8.70 -3.58
C PHE A 150 -6.99 7.94 -2.93
N ASP A 151 -6.87 7.64 -1.64
CA ASP A 151 -8.00 7.18 -0.80
C ASP A 151 -9.11 8.23 -0.87
N PRO A 152 -10.38 7.88 -1.14
CA PRO A 152 -11.43 8.88 -1.37
C PRO A 152 -11.80 9.62 -0.07
N ASN A 153 -11.53 9.02 1.09
CA ASN A 153 -11.88 9.54 2.40
C ASN A 153 -10.71 10.30 3.06
N TYR A 154 -9.57 10.48 2.38
CA TYR A 154 -8.37 11.09 2.96
C TYR A 154 -8.59 12.52 3.50
N ARG A 155 -9.62 13.22 3.01
CA ARG A 155 -9.99 14.57 3.49
C ARG A 155 -10.81 14.54 4.78
N HIS A 156 -11.55 13.46 5.02
CA HIS A 156 -12.43 13.30 6.18
C HIS A 156 -11.81 12.43 7.27
N ARG A 157 -10.80 11.63 6.91
CA ARG A 157 -10.16 10.66 7.79
C ARG A 157 -8.66 10.62 7.57
N GLU A 158 -7.92 10.75 8.67
CA GLU A 158 -6.48 10.51 8.70
C GLU A 158 -6.17 9.05 8.28
N SER A 159 -5.31 8.89 7.26
CA SER A 159 -4.85 7.56 6.83
C SER A 159 -3.97 6.89 7.89
N SER A 160 -3.87 5.56 7.87
CA SER A 160 -2.97 4.86 8.81
C SER A 160 -1.51 5.31 8.67
N LEU A 161 -1.07 5.62 7.44
CA LEU A 161 0.26 6.14 7.17
C LEU A 161 0.43 7.57 7.67
N ALA A 162 -0.56 8.44 7.48
CA ALA A 162 -0.55 9.80 8.02
C ALA A 162 -0.46 9.79 9.55
N ARG A 163 -1.25 8.94 10.20
CA ARG A 163 -1.22 8.78 11.66
C ARG A 163 0.14 8.31 12.16
N ALA A 164 0.71 7.29 11.52
CA ALA A 164 2.02 6.77 11.91
C ALA A 164 3.10 7.85 11.75
N ASN A 165 3.13 8.55 10.61
CA ASN A 165 4.11 9.63 10.38
C ASN A 165 3.98 10.76 11.38
N ARG A 166 2.75 11.25 11.65
CA ARG A 166 2.54 12.33 12.63
C ARG A 166 3.05 11.96 14.02
N LEU A 167 2.82 10.71 14.45
CA LEU A 167 3.26 10.26 15.78
C LEU A 167 4.77 10.02 15.84
N LEU A 168 5.40 9.65 14.72
CA LEU A 168 6.86 9.51 14.63
C LEU A 168 7.56 10.87 14.57
N GLU A 169 7.00 11.82 13.81
CA GLU A 169 7.51 13.20 13.72
C GLU A 169 7.42 13.92 15.08
N ALA A 170 6.44 13.59 15.93
CA ALA A 170 6.31 14.16 17.28
C ALA A 170 7.35 13.64 18.30
N LEU A 171 8.21 12.69 17.91
CA LEU A 171 9.26 12.11 18.76
C LEU A 171 10.67 12.64 18.43
N VAL A 172 10.80 13.45 17.37
CA VAL A 172 12.04 14.09 16.91
C VAL A 172 12.01 15.56 17.30
#